data_AF-A0A2J4PFR9-F1
#
_entry.id   AF-A0A2J4PFR9-F1
#
_cell.length_a   1.000
_cell.length_b   1.000
_cell.length_c   1.000
_cell.angle_alpha   90.00
_cell.angle_beta   90.00
_cell.angle_gamma   90.00
#
_symmetry.space_group_name_H-M   'P 1'
#
loop_
_entity.id
_entity.type
_entity.pdbx_description
1 polymer ?
#
loop_
_entity_poly.entity_id
_entity_poly.type
_entity_poly.pdbx_seq_one_letter_code
_entity_poly.pdbx_strand_id
1 'polypeptide(L)' 'GGRVLCATALGHTVAEAQKRAYALMSDIRWDGSFSRNDIGWRAIEREQNS' A
#
# COMPACT_ATOMS: atom_id res chain seq x y z
N GLY A 1 13.28 15.28 8.28
CA GLY A 1 12.82 14.79 6.96
C GLY A 1 11.44 14.20 7.10
N GLY A 2 10.54 14.40 6.12
CA GLY A 2 9.11 14.05 6.26
C GLY A 2 8.72 12.61 5.90
N ARG A 3 9.65 11.76 5.46
CA ARG A 3 9.40 10.35 5.12
C ARG A 3 10.30 9.45 5.96
N VAL A 4 9.72 8.41 6.56
CA VAL A 4 10.42 7.53 7.52
C VAL A 4 10.61 6.13 6.95
N LEU A 5 9.54 5.49 6.43
CA LEU A 5 9.55 4.13 5.92
C LEU A 5 8.82 4.02 4.57
N CYS A 6 9.10 2.94 3.84
CA CYS A 6 8.36 2.54 2.63
C CYS A 6 8.02 1.05 2.73
N ALA A 7 6.75 0.73 3.01
CA ALA A 7 6.27 -0.66 3.02
C ALA A 7 6.01 -1.13 1.59
N THR A 8 6.71 -2.18 1.16
CA THR A 8 6.63 -2.73 -0.20
C THR A 8 6.25 -4.20 -0.14
N ALA A 9 5.35 -4.64 -1.01
CA ALA A 9 4.97 -6.04 -1.14
C ALA A 9 4.84 -6.44 -2.62
N LEU A 10 5.08 -7.71 -2.90
CA LEU A 10 4.87 -8.33 -4.21
C LEU A 10 3.57 -9.16 -4.18
N GLY A 11 2.89 -9.21 -5.32
CA GLY A 11 1.68 -10.00 -5.57
C GLY A 11 1.57 -10.33 -7.06
N HIS A 12 0.74 -11.30 -7.41
CA HIS A 12 0.46 -11.68 -8.80
C HIS A 12 -0.39 -10.63 -9.53
N THR A 13 -1.13 -9.83 -8.77
CA THR A 13 -1.91 -8.70 -9.25
C THR A 13 -1.56 -7.43 -8.48
N VAL A 14 -1.88 -6.27 -9.06
CA VAL A 14 -1.72 -4.98 -8.38
C VAL A 14 -2.56 -4.93 -7.11
N ALA A 15 -3.78 -5.46 -7.16
CA ALA A 15 -4.68 -5.52 -6.01
C ALA A 15 -4.09 -6.36 -4.86
N GLU A 16 -3.46 -7.50 -5.18
CA GLU A 16 -2.82 -8.35 -4.18
C GLU A 16 -1.60 -7.67 -3.56
N ALA A 17 -0.73 -7.09 -4.39
CA ALA A 17 0.45 -6.37 -3.92
C ALA A 17 0.06 -5.20 -2.99
N GLN A 18 -0.98 -4.44 -3.35
CA GLN A 18 -1.53 -3.37 -2.52
C GLN A 18 -2.01 -3.88 -1.15
N LYS A 19 -2.85 -4.93 -1.15
CA LYS A 19 -3.39 -5.52 0.08
C LYS A 19 -2.27 -5.99 1.02
N ARG A 20 -1.25 -6.65 0.48
CA ARG A 20 -0.08 -7.11 1.26
C ARG A 20 0.73 -5.93 1.81
N ALA A 21 0.92 -4.86 1.04
CA ALA A 21 1.64 -3.66 1.50
C ALA A 21 0.91 -2.97 2.67
N TYR A 22 -0.43 -2.88 2.61
CA TYR A 22 -1.23 -2.36 3.71
C TYR A 22 -1.22 -3.27 4.94
N ALA A 23 -1.22 -4.59 4.75
CA ALA A 23 -1.06 -5.55 5.85
C ALA A 23 0.30 -5.40 6.54
N LEU A 24 1.40 -5.18 5.79
CA LEU A 24 2.70 -4.89 6.41
C LEU A 24 2.69 -3.58 7.22
N MET A 25 1.93 -2.58 6.78
CA MET A 25 1.80 -1.32 7.51
C MET A 25 0.91 -1.40 8.75
N SER A 26 0.03 -2.41 8.89
CA SER A 26 -0.93 -2.44 10.01
C SER A 26 -0.24 -2.53 11.36
N ASP A 27 0.90 -3.20 11.39
CA ASP A 27 1.66 -3.52 12.61
C ASP A 27 2.68 -2.42 12.96
N ILE A 28 2.88 -1.46 12.05
CA ILE A 28 3.87 -0.38 12.18
C ILE A 28 3.15 0.87 12.66
N ARG A 29 3.17 1.16 13.97
CA ARG A 29 2.56 2.37 14.56
C ARG A 29 3.41 3.00 15.66
N TRP A 30 3.46 4.33 15.62
CA TRP A 30 3.99 5.20 16.67
C TRP A 30 3.23 6.54 16.66
N ASP A 31 3.44 7.38 17.67
CA ASP A 31 2.77 8.68 17.77
C ASP A 31 3.14 9.60 16.59
N GLY A 32 2.13 10.17 15.92
CA GLY A 32 2.31 10.97 14.71
C GLY A 32 2.62 10.19 13.43
N SER A 33 2.59 8.85 13.44
CA SER A 33 2.67 8.05 12.20
C SER A 33 1.42 8.24 11.33
N PHE A 34 1.61 8.46 10.02
CA PHE A 34 0.52 8.59 9.07
C PHE A 34 0.89 8.00 7.71
N SER A 35 -0.10 7.47 7.00
CA SER A 35 0.04 6.96 5.63
C SER A 35 -1.26 7.18 4.85
N ARG A 36 -1.16 7.12 3.52
CA ARG A 36 -2.31 7.20 2.61
C ARG A 36 -2.92 5.81 2.40
N ASN A 37 -4.24 5.74 2.30
CA ASN A 37 -4.99 4.49 2.10
C ASN A 37 -5.42 4.24 0.64
N ASP A 38 -4.94 5.06 -0.30
CA ASP A 38 -5.32 5.04 -1.71
C ASP A 38 -4.12 4.79 -2.66
N ILE A 39 -3.07 4.10 -2.19
CA ILE A 39 -1.88 3.88 -3.03
C ILE A 39 -2.18 2.80 -4.07
N GLY A 40 -2.27 3.18 -5.34
CA GLY A 40 -2.42 2.23 -6.46
C GLY A 40 -3.85 1.97 -6.95
N TRP A 41 -4.87 2.67 -6.44
CA TRP A 41 -6.28 2.43 -6.81
C TRP A 41 -6.55 2.49 -8.32
N ARG A 42 -5.97 3.47 -9.03
CA ARG A 42 -6.13 3.60 -10.50
C ARG A 42 -5.57 2.42 -11.29
N ALA A 43 -4.48 1.83 -10.80
CA ALA A 43 -3.88 0.68 -11.44
C ALA A 43 -4.71 -0.59 -11.22
N ILE A 44 -5.36 -0.71 -10.06
CA ILE A 44 -6.34 -1.76 -9.77
C ILE A 44 -7.56 -1.62 -10.67
N GLU A 45 -8.13 -0.42 -10.81
CA GLU A 45 -9.25 -0.19 -11.73
C GLU A 45 -8.88 -0.55 -13.17
N ARG A 46 -7.67 -0.18 -13.62
CA ARG A 46 -7.20 -0.55 -14.96
C ARG A 46 -7.05 -2.06 -15.14
N GLU A 47 -6.52 -2.75 -14.14
CA GLU A 47 -6.36 -4.21 -14.14
C GLU A 47 -7.70 -4.94 -14.19
N GLN A 48 -8.72 -4.43 -13.48
CA GLN A 48 -10.08 -5.00 -13.48
C GLN A 48 -10.86 -4.73 -14.77
N ASN A 49 -10.50 -3.66 -15.49
CA ASN A 49 -11.13 -3.26 -16.76
C ASN A 49 -10.42 -3.84 -18.00
N SER A 50 -9.37 -4.64 -17.83
CA SER A 50 -8.61 -5.30 -18.91
C SER A 50 -9.03 -6.74 -19.09
#